data_AF-A0A932B508-F1
#
_entry.id   AF-A0A932B508-F1
#
_cell.length_a   1.000
_cell.length_b   1.000
_cell.length_c   1.000
_cell.angle_alpha   90.00
_cell.angle_beta   90.00
_cell.angle_gamma   90.00
#
_symmetry.space_group_name_H-M   'P 1'
#
loop_
_entity.id
_entity.type
_entity.pdbx_description
1 polymer ?
#
loop_
_entity_poly.entity_id
_entity_poly.type
_entity_poly.pdbx_seq_one_letter_code
_entity_poly.pdbx_strand_id
1 'polypeptide(L)'
;MKLTFKQIAAAAMFVATGVAQAAPITLTVNDTWNGLTASGSATLSFSADLLGALDTGKIALANYGAATSTITKDSDGFYTSASAAAPGTAITFDDTSLQVLGVATTGGMTLTAPVVKSVSSGGSLVVTNLSANLTNKTIYATIIGGNGVGTINNFALWNFATLTGGTTIQGPGTYNNTISGLSLTTDGFNKFSQALGLLSLGKSAMAGITDYGTISSTIVATAVPEPTTYALMGLGLVGIFAASRRRAA
;
A
#
# COMPACT_ATOMS: atom_id res chain seq x y z
N MET A 1 -69.16 22.25 -7.91
CA MET A 1 -68.33 23.48 -8.06
C MET A 1 -67.74 23.78 -6.68
N LYS A 2 -66.48 24.12 -6.44
CA LYS A 2 -65.27 24.36 -7.25
C LYS A 2 -64.13 24.46 -6.19
N LEU A 3 -62.94 23.93 -6.48
CA LEU A 3 -61.72 24.12 -5.68
C LEU A 3 -61.32 25.61 -5.62
N THR A 4 -60.70 26.06 -4.52
CA THR A 4 -59.54 26.99 -4.57
C THR A 4 -58.62 26.89 -3.35
N PHE A 5 -57.36 26.53 -3.65
CA PHE A 5 -56.12 26.66 -2.91
C PHE A 5 -55.78 28.13 -2.57
N LYS A 6 -55.07 28.40 -1.45
CA LYS A 6 -54.00 29.42 -1.27
C LYS A 6 -53.44 29.37 0.17
N GLN A 7 -52.28 28.75 0.40
CA GLN A 7 -50.95 29.38 0.55
C GLN A 7 -50.62 29.91 1.96
N ILE A 8 -49.96 29.08 2.79
CA ILE A 8 -48.85 29.52 3.66
C ILE A 8 -47.77 28.42 3.61
N ALA A 9 -46.72 28.67 2.84
CA ALA A 9 -45.50 27.87 2.83
C ALA A 9 -44.59 28.38 3.95
N ALA A 10 -44.39 27.58 5.00
CA ALA A 10 -43.30 27.80 5.95
C ALA A 10 -42.06 27.11 5.39
N ALA A 11 -41.16 27.91 4.80
CA ALA A 11 -39.83 27.47 4.42
C ALA A 11 -39.01 27.20 5.69
N ALA A 12 -39.01 25.95 6.15
CA ALA A 12 -38.00 25.47 7.10
C ALA A 12 -36.68 25.37 6.34
N MET A 13 -35.86 26.40 6.47
CA MET A 13 -34.50 26.46 5.96
C MET A 13 -33.67 25.40 6.71
N PHE A 14 -33.53 24.22 6.11
CA PHE A 14 -32.59 23.21 6.57
C PHE A 14 -31.19 23.76 6.29
N VAL A 15 -30.57 24.41 7.27
CA VAL A 15 -29.12 24.62 7.25
C VAL A 15 -28.52 23.25 7.50
N ALA A 16 -28.35 22.49 6.42
CA ALA A 16 -27.38 21.41 6.40
C ALA A 16 -26.03 22.08 6.60
N THR A 17 -25.55 22.14 7.83
CA THR A 17 -24.14 22.28 8.11
C THR A 17 -23.47 21.08 7.48
N GLY A 18 -23.09 21.21 6.20
CA GLY A 18 -22.22 20.27 5.55
C GLY A 18 -20.95 20.22 6.37
N VAL A 19 -20.80 19.16 7.16
CA VAL A 19 -19.47 18.74 7.60
C VAL A 19 -18.68 18.59 6.30
N ALA A 20 -17.71 19.49 6.07
CA ALA A 20 -16.73 19.30 5.02
C ALA A 20 -16.03 17.99 5.37
N GLN A 21 -16.47 16.89 4.77
CA GLN A 21 -15.77 15.63 4.91
C GLN A 21 -14.43 15.83 4.20
N ALA A 22 -13.34 15.74 4.94
CA ALA A 22 -11.99 15.78 4.41
C ALA A 22 -11.87 14.77 3.26
N ALA A 23 -11.34 15.23 2.13
CA ALA A 23 -11.26 14.41 0.93
C ALA A 23 -9.91 13.66 0.96
N PRO A 24 -9.88 12.34 0.69
CA PRO A 24 -8.62 11.64 0.53
C PRO A 24 -7.89 12.17 -0.71
N ILE A 25 -6.62 12.51 -0.54
CA ILE A 25 -5.71 12.86 -1.64
C ILE A 25 -4.78 11.67 -1.86
N THR A 26 -4.68 11.22 -3.11
CA THR A 26 -3.73 10.20 -3.53
C THR A 26 -2.61 10.84 -4.35
N LEU A 27 -1.38 10.73 -3.86
CA LEU A 27 -0.18 11.07 -4.59
C LEU A 27 0.41 9.81 -5.22
N THR A 28 0.65 9.85 -6.52
CA THR A 28 1.46 8.88 -7.23
C THR A 28 2.90 9.37 -7.36
N VAL A 29 3.81 8.49 -7.79
CA VAL A 29 5.22 8.84 -7.93
C VAL A 29 5.37 10.06 -8.85
N ASN A 30 6.11 11.08 -8.37
CA ASN A 30 6.34 12.39 -8.99
C ASN A 30 5.19 13.41 -8.88
N ASP A 31 4.06 13.06 -8.28
CA ASP A 31 3.03 14.06 -7.98
C ASP A 31 3.50 15.02 -6.89
N THR A 32 3.03 16.27 -6.98
CA THR A 32 3.30 17.31 -5.99
C THR A 32 2.01 17.79 -5.36
N TRP A 33 1.99 17.94 -4.04
CA TRP A 33 0.90 18.56 -3.28
C TRP A 33 1.46 19.54 -2.26
N ASN A 34 0.98 20.78 -2.28
CA ASN A 34 1.47 21.87 -1.42
C ASN A 34 3.01 22.01 -1.41
N GLY A 35 3.63 21.85 -2.58
CA GLY A 35 5.09 21.91 -2.73
C GLY A 35 5.83 20.71 -2.13
N LEU A 36 5.14 19.62 -1.79
CA LEU A 36 5.73 18.36 -1.35
C LEU A 36 5.58 17.28 -2.42
N THR A 37 6.64 16.53 -2.68
CA THR A 37 6.54 15.23 -3.36
C THR A 37 6.69 14.11 -2.34
N ALA A 38 6.00 12.99 -2.57
CA ALA A 38 6.10 11.82 -1.71
C ALA A 38 6.59 10.61 -2.49
N SER A 39 7.53 9.88 -1.91
CA SER A 39 8.01 8.59 -2.40
C SER A 39 8.08 7.62 -1.23
N GLY A 40 8.31 6.34 -1.51
CA GLY A 40 8.47 5.39 -0.43
C GLY A 40 8.82 3.99 -0.88
N SER A 41 8.91 3.10 0.09
CA SER A 41 9.09 1.66 -0.11
C SER A 41 8.44 0.91 1.04
N ALA A 42 8.16 -0.37 0.83
CA ALA A 42 7.73 -1.26 1.89
C ALA A 42 8.41 -2.63 1.76
N THR A 43 8.78 -3.21 2.89
CA THR A 43 9.37 -4.53 2.99
C THR A 43 8.42 -5.45 3.74
N LEU A 44 7.90 -6.46 3.04
CA LEU A 44 7.20 -7.59 3.66
C LEU A 44 8.23 -8.58 4.18
N SER A 45 8.20 -8.90 5.47
CA SER A 45 9.05 -9.91 6.11
C SER A 45 8.18 -11.04 6.63
N PHE A 46 8.53 -12.28 6.30
CA PHE A 46 7.74 -13.45 6.69
C PHE A 46 8.02 -13.83 8.16
N SER A 47 6.98 -14.30 8.86
CA SER A 47 7.10 -14.84 10.21
C SER A 47 7.78 -16.21 10.21
N ALA A 48 8.33 -16.62 11.35
CA ALA A 48 8.87 -17.97 11.53
C ALA A 48 7.83 -19.07 11.27
N ASP A 49 6.58 -18.84 11.69
CA ASP A 49 5.47 -19.79 11.47
C ASP A 49 5.16 -19.96 9.98
N LEU A 50 5.19 -18.86 9.21
CA LEU A 50 5.05 -18.91 7.76
C LEU A 50 6.21 -19.65 7.11
N LEU A 51 7.44 -19.37 7.51
CA LEU A 51 8.62 -20.08 6.98
C LEU A 51 8.52 -21.60 7.26
N GLY A 52 8.14 -22.01 8.46
CA GLY A 52 7.95 -23.42 8.82
C GLY A 52 6.85 -24.12 8.01
N ALA A 53 5.74 -23.42 7.72
CA ALA A 53 4.69 -23.97 6.86
C ALA A 53 5.14 -24.07 5.39
N LEU A 54 5.91 -23.10 4.89
CA LEU A 54 6.50 -23.15 3.55
C LEU A 54 7.48 -24.33 3.43
N ASP A 55 8.30 -24.57 4.44
CA ASP A 55 9.21 -25.72 4.50
C ASP A 55 8.45 -27.06 4.53
N THR A 56 7.36 -27.13 5.30
CA THR A 56 6.45 -28.30 5.32
C THR A 56 5.91 -28.60 3.91
N GLY A 57 5.53 -27.55 3.18
CA GLY A 57 5.08 -27.64 1.78
C GLY A 57 6.19 -27.78 0.75
N LYS A 58 7.46 -27.67 1.15
CA LYS A 58 8.62 -27.49 0.25
C LYS A 58 8.39 -26.38 -0.78
N ILE A 59 7.68 -25.33 -0.38
CA ILE A 59 7.32 -24.21 -1.25
C ILE A 59 8.57 -23.41 -1.57
N ALA A 60 8.91 -23.29 -2.84
CA ALA A 60 10.01 -22.46 -3.29
C ALA A 60 9.58 -21.00 -3.41
N LEU A 61 10.47 -20.08 -3.00
CA LEU A 61 10.27 -18.64 -3.09
C LEU A 61 11.17 -18.06 -4.19
N ALA A 62 10.65 -17.11 -4.96
CA ALA A 62 11.40 -16.37 -5.96
C ALA A 62 10.92 -14.92 -6.07
N ASN A 63 11.83 -14.02 -6.45
CA ASN A 63 11.49 -12.62 -6.67
C ASN A 63 10.46 -12.43 -7.80
N TYR A 64 9.59 -11.42 -7.67
CA TYR A 64 8.65 -11.06 -8.74
C TYR A 64 8.57 -9.55 -8.96
N GLY A 65 8.60 -9.14 -10.23
CA GLY A 65 8.43 -7.74 -10.63
C GLY A 65 9.52 -6.82 -10.11
N ALA A 66 9.14 -5.62 -9.67
CA ALA A 66 10.05 -4.56 -9.22
C ALA A 66 10.51 -4.68 -7.76
N ALA A 67 10.12 -5.75 -7.06
CA ALA A 67 10.61 -5.99 -5.71
C ALA A 67 12.03 -6.56 -5.73
N THR A 68 12.71 -6.45 -4.60
CA THR A 68 13.97 -7.14 -4.30
C THR A 68 13.72 -8.10 -3.15
N SER A 69 13.86 -9.39 -3.41
CA SER A 69 13.65 -10.44 -2.41
C SER A 69 14.96 -10.89 -1.77
N THR A 70 14.97 -11.01 -0.45
CA THR A 70 16.05 -11.64 0.31
C THR A 70 15.51 -12.96 0.85
N ILE A 71 16.11 -14.08 0.43
CA ILE A 71 15.66 -15.42 0.80
C ILE A 71 16.88 -16.18 1.31
N THR A 72 16.86 -16.56 2.58
CA THR A 72 17.97 -17.28 3.21
C THR A 72 17.52 -18.64 3.72
N LYS A 73 18.41 -19.62 3.57
CA LYS A 73 18.24 -20.98 4.07
C LYS A 73 19.43 -21.38 4.92
N ASP A 74 19.21 -22.31 5.85
CA ASP A 74 20.28 -22.96 6.59
C ASP A 74 21.01 -24.03 5.74
N SER A 75 21.97 -24.73 6.34
CA SER A 75 22.72 -25.81 5.68
C SER A 75 21.86 -27.01 5.29
N ASP A 76 20.73 -27.20 5.97
CA ASP A 76 19.82 -28.33 5.75
C ASP A 76 18.74 -28.00 4.70
N GLY A 77 18.68 -26.74 4.26
CA GLY A 77 17.83 -26.26 3.19
C GLY A 77 16.48 -25.68 3.64
N PHE A 78 16.31 -25.45 4.95
CA PHE A 78 15.12 -24.83 5.54
C PHE A 78 15.24 -23.32 5.60
N TYR A 79 14.12 -22.61 5.54
CA TYR A 79 14.11 -21.14 5.53
C TYR A 79 14.48 -20.56 6.90
N THR A 80 15.42 -19.63 6.90
CA THR A 80 15.78 -18.84 8.09
C THR A 80 15.26 -17.41 8.03
N SER A 81 15.11 -16.86 6.82
CA SER A 81 14.43 -15.60 6.60
C SER A 81 13.92 -15.51 5.15
N ALA A 82 12.81 -14.80 4.96
CA ALA A 82 12.37 -14.38 3.64
C ALA A 82 11.74 -12.98 3.74
N SER A 83 12.12 -12.10 2.83
CA SER A 83 11.52 -10.78 2.70
C SER A 83 11.45 -10.31 1.26
N ALA A 84 10.54 -9.38 0.98
CA ALA A 84 10.40 -8.71 -0.31
C ALA A 84 10.29 -7.20 -0.08
N ALA A 85 11.30 -6.44 -0.50
CA ALA A 85 11.32 -4.99 -0.49
C ALA A 85 10.82 -4.45 -1.83
N ALA A 86 9.69 -3.73 -1.82
CA ALA A 86 9.03 -3.20 -3.00
C ALA A 86 9.01 -1.67 -2.98
N PRO A 87 9.27 -1.00 -4.11
CA PRO A 87 9.11 0.45 -4.22
C PRO A 87 7.63 0.84 -4.10
N GLY A 88 7.37 1.96 -3.43
CA GLY A 88 6.05 2.57 -3.30
C GLY A 88 5.63 3.25 -4.59
N THR A 89 4.35 3.12 -4.94
CA THR A 89 3.75 3.68 -6.16
C THR A 89 2.71 4.76 -5.89
N ALA A 90 2.05 4.69 -4.73
CA ALA A 90 1.10 5.71 -4.32
C ALA A 90 0.99 5.81 -2.80
N ILE A 91 0.64 7.00 -2.31
CA ILE A 91 0.31 7.27 -0.91
C ILE A 91 -0.99 8.05 -0.90
N THR A 92 -1.95 7.61 -0.10
CA THR A 92 -3.22 8.28 0.12
C THR A 92 -3.27 8.80 1.55
N PHE A 93 -3.64 10.07 1.73
CA PHE A 93 -3.76 10.71 3.04
C PHE A 93 -4.97 11.66 3.07
N ASP A 94 -5.37 12.01 4.29
CA ASP A 94 -6.44 12.97 4.57
C ASP A 94 -5.92 14.41 4.41
N ASP A 95 -6.59 15.23 3.61
CA ASP A 95 -6.12 16.58 3.25
C ASP A 95 -6.10 17.58 4.42
N THR A 96 -6.78 17.26 5.51
CA THR A 96 -6.96 18.15 6.67
C THR A 96 -6.09 17.72 7.83
N SER A 97 -6.17 16.44 8.22
CA SER A 97 -5.43 15.85 9.34
C SER A 97 -4.04 15.34 8.94
N LEU A 98 -3.76 15.23 7.64
CA LEU A 98 -2.51 14.72 7.06
C LEU A 98 -2.19 13.27 7.47
N GLN A 99 -3.20 12.54 7.98
CA GLN A 99 -3.08 11.14 8.32
C GLN A 99 -3.01 10.29 7.05
N VAL A 100 -2.05 9.38 6.98
CA VAL A 100 -1.95 8.40 5.91
C VAL A 100 -3.11 7.42 6.04
N LEU A 101 -3.86 7.27 4.96
CA LEU A 101 -5.01 6.38 4.83
C LEU A 101 -4.66 5.11 4.04
N GLY A 102 -3.65 5.17 3.17
CA GLY A 102 -3.18 4.01 2.43
C GLY A 102 -1.87 4.21 1.69
N VAL A 103 -1.22 3.11 1.35
CA VAL A 103 0.04 3.08 0.59
C VAL A 103 -0.02 1.93 -0.41
N ALA A 104 0.51 2.11 -1.61
CA ALA A 104 0.61 1.07 -2.63
C ALA A 104 2.07 0.85 -3.03
N THR A 105 2.41 -0.37 -3.44
CA THR A 105 3.73 -0.77 -3.93
C THR A 105 3.63 -1.51 -5.26
N THR A 106 4.79 -1.78 -5.89
CA THR A 106 4.89 -2.61 -7.10
C THR A 106 5.94 -3.72 -6.95
N GLY A 107 5.62 -4.90 -7.46
CA GLY A 107 6.41 -6.12 -7.26
C GLY A 107 5.99 -6.93 -6.03
N GLY A 108 6.66 -8.06 -5.84
CA GLY A 108 6.41 -8.98 -4.73
C GLY A 108 7.18 -10.29 -4.88
N MET A 109 6.51 -11.41 -4.61
CA MET A 109 7.15 -12.73 -4.56
C MET A 109 6.30 -13.81 -5.24
N THR A 110 6.98 -14.77 -5.86
CA THR A 110 6.39 -16.00 -6.37
C THR A 110 6.63 -17.14 -5.39
N LEU A 111 5.57 -17.90 -5.11
CA LEU A 111 5.57 -19.13 -4.35
C LEU A 111 5.28 -20.27 -5.31
N THR A 112 6.11 -21.31 -5.32
CA THR A 112 5.96 -22.47 -6.20
C THR A 112 5.90 -23.73 -5.36
N ALA A 113 4.78 -24.43 -5.41
CA ALA A 113 4.58 -25.69 -4.72
C ALA A 113 4.97 -26.87 -5.63
N PRO A 114 5.87 -27.76 -5.18
CA PRO A 114 6.05 -29.06 -5.83
C PRO A 114 4.93 -30.03 -5.44
N VAL A 115 4.85 -31.16 -6.16
CA VAL A 115 4.00 -32.27 -5.75
C VAL A 115 4.63 -32.95 -4.53
N VAL A 116 3.92 -32.94 -3.41
CA VAL A 116 4.33 -33.59 -2.16
C VAL A 116 3.15 -34.37 -1.62
N LYS A 117 3.32 -35.69 -1.46
CA LYS A 117 2.25 -36.61 -1.04
C LYS A 117 1.52 -36.09 0.20
N SER A 118 0.19 -35.98 0.10
CA SER A 118 -0.71 -35.49 1.16
C SER A 118 -0.54 -34.02 1.58
N VAL A 119 0.42 -33.28 1.00
CA VAL A 119 0.70 -31.87 1.33
C VAL A 119 0.31 -30.93 0.19
N SER A 120 0.76 -31.21 -1.04
CA SER A 120 0.42 -30.40 -2.22
C SER A 120 0.36 -31.25 -3.50
N SER A 121 -0.56 -30.93 -4.40
CA SER A 121 -0.62 -31.46 -5.77
C SER A 121 0.21 -30.65 -6.77
N GLY A 122 1.02 -29.70 -6.30
CA GLY A 122 1.73 -28.74 -7.11
C GLY A 122 0.91 -27.50 -7.46
N GLY A 123 1.61 -26.41 -7.80
CA GLY A 123 0.99 -25.14 -8.18
C GLY A 123 1.91 -23.94 -8.01
N SER A 124 1.38 -22.75 -8.22
CA SER A 124 2.11 -21.51 -7.99
C SER A 124 1.17 -20.39 -7.57
N LEU A 125 1.71 -19.44 -6.83
CA LEU A 125 1.03 -18.22 -6.43
C LEU A 125 2.03 -17.08 -6.48
N VAL A 126 1.74 -16.06 -7.27
CA VAL A 126 2.40 -14.76 -7.16
C VAL A 126 1.55 -13.86 -6.29
N VAL A 127 2.17 -13.19 -5.32
CA VAL A 127 1.58 -12.08 -4.57
C VAL A 127 2.40 -10.84 -4.90
N THR A 128 1.76 -9.82 -5.49
CA THR A 128 2.42 -8.62 -5.98
C THR A 128 1.52 -7.39 -5.82
N ASN A 129 2.09 -6.19 -5.92
CA ASN A 129 1.37 -4.92 -5.97
C ASN A 129 0.47 -4.74 -4.75
N LEU A 130 1.09 -4.69 -3.57
CA LEU A 130 0.37 -4.56 -2.32
C LEU A 130 -0.23 -3.16 -2.20
N SER A 131 -1.43 -3.06 -1.63
CA SER A 131 -2.04 -1.80 -1.23
C SER A 131 -2.63 -1.93 0.16
N ALA A 132 -2.15 -1.12 1.09
CA ALA A 132 -2.67 -1.08 2.45
C ALA A 132 -3.82 -0.08 2.53
N ASN A 133 -4.97 -0.52 3.04
CA ASN A 133 -6.04 0.35 3.52
C ASN A 133 -5.95 0.40 5.05
N LEU A 134 -5.47 1.53 5.57
CA LEU A 134 -5.18 1.69 6.99
C LEU A 134 -6.43 1.94 7.83
N THR A 135 -7.52 2.38 7.20
CA THR A 135 -8.81 2.59 7.87
C THR A 135 -9.51 1.27 8.15
N ASN A 136 -9.61 0.41 7.14
CA ASN A 136 -10.28 -0.89 7.24
C ASN A 136 -9.37 -2.00 7.80
N LYS A 137 -8.08 -1.68 8.00
CA LYS A 137 -7.03 -2.62 8.41
C LYS A 137 -6.87 -3.83 7.49
N THR A 138 -6.91 -3.58 6.19
CA THR A 138 -6.84 -4.62 5.14
C THR A 138 -5.71 -4.34 4.18
N ILE A 139 -4.95 -5.38 3.83
CA ILE A 139 -3.95 -5.36 2.76
C ILE A 139 -4.55 -6.04 1.54
N TYR A 140 -4.63 -5.28 0.46
CA TYR A 140 -4.98 -5.75 -0.85
C TYR A 140 -3.73 -6.14 -1.63
N ALA A 141 -3.87 -7.10 -2.54
CA ALA A 141 -2.80 -7.53 -3.42
C ALA A 141 -3.34 -7.84 -4.81
N THR A 142 -2.46 -7.86 -5.80
CA THR A 142 -2.68 -8.65 -7.01
C THR A 142 -2.18 -10.07 -6.74
N ILE A 143 -3.04 -11.06 -6.96
CA ILE A 143 -2.65 -12.47 -6.92
C ILE A 143 -2.71 -13.09 -8.31
N ILE A 144 -1.69 -13.87 -8.66
CA ILE A 144 -1.65 -14.64 -9.91
C ILE A 144 -1.44 -16.09 -9.51
N GLY A 145 -2.50 -16.90 -9.54
CA GLY A 145 -2.49 -18.25 -9.00
C GLY A 145 -2.70 -19.33 -10.08
N GLY A 146 -2.02 -20.45 -9.89
CA GLY A 146 -2.29 -21.70 -10.62
C GLY A 146 -3.62 -22.33 -10.24
N ASN A 147 -3.85 -23.56 -10.69
CA ASN A 147 -5.02 -24.39 -10.30
C ASN A 147 -6.39 -23.69 -10.47
N GLY A 148 -6.52 -22.91 -11.55
CA GLY A 148 -7.75 -22.21 -11.90
C GLY A 148 -8.03 -20.92 -11.14
N VAL A 149 -7.07 -20.40 -10.36
CA VAL A 149 -7.22 -19.09 -9.69
C VAL A 149 -7.09 -17.94 -10.68
N GLY A 150 -6.11 -17.99 -11.59
CA GLY A 150 -5.85 -16.91 -12.55
C GLY A 150 -5.34 -15.63 -11.88
N THR A 151 -5.52 -14.50 -12.55
CA THR A 151 -5.13 -13.18 -12.03
C THR A 151 -6.32 -12.48 -11.38
N ILE A 152 -6.17 -12.05 -10.14
CA ILE A 152 -7.15 -11.25 -9.41
C ILE A 152 -6.46 -10.00 -8.89
N ASN A 153 -6.91 -8.84 -9.36
CA ASN A 153 -6.40 -7.54 -8.93
C ASN A 153 -7.18 -7.06 -7.71
N ASN A 154 -6.53 -6.26 -6.85
CA ASN A 154 -7.15 -5.64 -5.68
C ASN A 154 -7.89 -6.65 -4.78
N PHE A 155 -7.29 -7.80 -4.56
CA PHE A 155 -7.82 -8.88 -3.75
C PHE A 155 -7.49 -8.65 -2.27
N ALA A 156 -8.49 -8.68 -1.39
CA ALA A 156 -8.32 -8.53 0.05
C ALA A 156 -7.61 -9.77 0.64
N LEU A 157 -6.28 -9.70 0.74
CA LEU A 157 -5.44 -10.84 1.06
C LEU A 157 -5.26 -10.99 2.57
N TRP A 158 -4.85 -9.92 3.25
CA TRP A 158 -4.57 -9.94 4.68
C TRP A 158 -5.40 -8.91 5.44
N ASN A 159 -5.72 -9.23 6.68
CA ASN A 159 -6.01 -8.24 7.71
C ASN A 159 -4.75 -8.01 8.54
N PHE A 160 -4.68 -6.87 9.23
CA PHE A 160 -3.61 -6.60 10.18
C PHE A 160 -4.15 -6.11 11.52
N ALA A 161 -3.43 -6.41 12.60
CA ALA A 161 -3.86 -6.05 13.95
C ALA A 161 -3.45 -4.61 14.31
N THR A 162 -2.17 -4.30 14.10
CA THR A 162 -1.55 -3.09 14.62
C THR A 162 -0.75 -2.35 13.56
N LEU A 163 -0.78 -1.03 13.65
CA LEU A 163 0.05 -0.09 12.91
C LEU A 163 0.77 0.79 13.93
N THR A 164 2.09 0.88 13.83
CA THR A 164 2.92 1.73 14.68
C THR A 164 3.81 2.63 13.82
N GLY A 165 4.36 3.68 14.42
CA GLY A 165 5.26 4.63 13.75
C GLY A 165 4.55 5.89 13.24
N GLY A 166 5.23 6.65 12.38
CA GLY A 166 4.75 7.95 11.90
C GLY A 166 3.73 7.79 10.78
N THR A 167 2.47 8.11 11.05
CA THR A 167 1.37 8.04 10.09
C THR A 167 0.84 9.41 9.68
N THR A 168 1.56 10.49 9.98
CA THR A 168 1.12 11.87 9.71
C THR A 168 2.20 12.64 8.98
N ILE A 169 1.90 13.12 7.78
CA ILE A 169 2.86 13.83 6.92
C ILE A 169 2.76 15.33 7.22
N GLN A 170 3.49 15.80 8.23
CA GLN A 170 3.44 17.21 8.68
C GLN A 170 4.42 18.16 7.96
N GLY A 171 5.25 17.63 7.05
CA GLY A 171 6.23 18.41 6.29
C GLY A 171 7.27 17.53 5.61
N PRO A 172 8.36 18.11 5.09
CA PRO A 172 9.47 17.34 4.56
C PRO A 172 10.09 16.46 5.66
N GLY A 173 10.35 15.20 5.35
CA GLY A 173 10.90 14.24 6.30
C GLY A 173 10.76 12.80 5.88
N THR A 174 11.30 11.92 6.71
CA THR A 174 11.20 10.47 6.56
C THR A 174 10.31 9.91 7.66
N TYR A 175 9.27 9.20 7.27
CA TYR A 175 8.28 8.60 8.16
C TYR A 175 8.36 7.09 8.01
N ASN A 176 8.68 6.41 9.12
CA ASN A 176 8.73 4.96 9.16
C ASN A 176 7.54 4.43 9.94
N ASN A 177 6.91 3.40 9.41
CA ASN A 177 5.77 2.74 10.03
C ASN A 177 5.85 1.22 9.85
N THR A 178 5.24 0.50 10.78
CA THR A 178 5.23 -0.96 10.78
C THR A 178 3.81 -1.47 10.96
N ILE A 179 3.39 -2.32 10.04
CA ILE A 179 2.17 -3.13 10.14
C ILE A 179 2.56 -4.51 10.67
N SER A 180 1.86 -4.99 11.67
CA SER A 180 2.11 -6.31 12.29
C SER A 180 0.82 -7.05 12.63
N GLY A 181 0.96 -8.36 12.90
CA GLY A 181 -0.16 -9.28 13.10
C GLY A 181 -0.90 -9.52 11.80
N LEU A 182 -0.17 -9.82 10.72
CA LEU A 182 -0.76 -10.11 9.43
C LEU A 182 -1.48 -11.45 9.50
N SER A 183 -2.72 -11.51 9.05
CA SER A 183 -3.52 -12.74 9.01
C SER A 183 -4.26 -12.84 7.68
N LEU A 184 -4.30 -14.02 7.07
CA LEU A 184 -5.07 -14.20 5.83
C LEU A 184 -6.56 -13.99 6.10
N THR A 185 -7.24 -13.35 5.15
CA THR A 185 -8.70 -13.40 5.08
C THR A 185 -9.16 -14.83 4.80
N THR A 186 -10.41 -15.17 5.09
CA THR A 186 -10.97 -16.50 4.75
C THR A 186 -10.83 -16.80 3.25
N ASP A 187 -11.15 -15.81 2.40
CA ASP A 187 -10.97 -15.94 0.96
C ASP A 187 -9.49 -16.02 0.57
N GLY A 188 -8.62 -15.27 1.27
CA GLY A 188 -7.18 -15.33 1.08
C GLY A 188 -6.63 -16.73 1.33
N PHE A 189 -7.01 -17.37 2.43
CA PHE A 189 -6.65 -18.75 2.73
C PHE A 189 -7.13 -19.72 1.65
N ASN A 190 -8.38 -19.55 1.18
CA ASN A 190 -8.95 -20.40 0.13
C ASN A 190 -8.18 -20.25 -1.20
N LYS A 191 -7.88 -19.02 -1.61
CA LYS A 191 -7.12 -18.75 -2.85
C LYS A 191 -5.67 -19.20 -2.76
N PHE A 192 -5.02 -19.00 -1.63
CA PHE A 192 -3.66 -19.47 -1.37
C PHE A 192 -3.60 -20.99 -1.45
N SER A 193 -4.52 -21.66 -0.75
CA SER A 193 -4.65 -23.12 -0.76
C SER A 193 -4.92 -23.68 -2.15
N GLN A 194 -5.83 -23.05 -2.90
CA GLN A 194 -6.15 -23.45 -4.27
C GLN A 194 -4.94 -23.26 -5.19
N ALA A 195 -4.34 -22.06 -5.22
CA ALA A 195 -3.24 -21.70 -6.10
C ALA A 195 -2.03 -22.64 -5.95
N LEU A 196 -1.68 -23.01 -4.71
CA LEU A 196 -0.58 -23.92 -4.39
C LEU A 196 -0.99 -25.40 -4.37
N GLY A 197 -2.26 -25.71 -4.65
CA GLY A 197 -2.75 -27.10 -4.69
C GLY A 197 -2.65 -27.81 -3.35
N LEU A 198 -2.84 -27.09 -2.23
CA LEU A 198 -2.65 -27.64 -0.90
C LEU A 198 -3.69 -28.72 -0.59
N LEU A 199 -3.20 -29.87 -0.12
CA LEU A 199 -3.98 -31.00 0.36
C LEU A 199 -4.20 -30.88 1.87
N SER A 200 -4.79 -31.90 2.51
CA SER A 200 -5.20 -31.83 3.92
C SER A 200 -4.08 -31.44 4.88
N LEU A 201 -2.88 -32.02 4.74
CA LEU A 201 -1.75 -31.68 5.63
C LEU A 201 -1.20 -30.27 5.33
N GLY A 202 -1.12 -29.88 4.06
CA GLY A 202 -0.68 -28.52 3.69
C GLY A 202 -1.64 -27.44 4.19
N LYS A 203 -2.95 -27.68 4.08
CA LYS A 203 -3.98 -26.81 4.64
C LYS A 203 -3.89 -26.73 6.17
N SER A 204 -3.64 -27.86 6.83
CA SER A 204 -3.48 -27.88 8.29
C SER A 204 -2.25 -27.10 8.75
N ALA A 205 -1.12 -27.21 8.04
CA ALA A 205 0.08 -26.44 8.34
C ALA A 205 -0.17 -24.93 8.22
N MET A 206 -0.90 -24.52 7.18
CA MET A 206 -1.24 -23.11 6.97
C MET A 206 -2.29 -22.59 7.96
N ALA A 207 -3.26 -23.43 8.36
CA ALA A 207 -4.32 -23.05 9.30
C ALA A 207 -3.79 -22.79 10.73
N GLY A 208 -2.63 -23.35 11.07
CA GLY A 208 -1.97 -23.11 12.36
C GLY A 208 -1.29 -21.75 12.48
N ILE A 209 -1.12 -21.02 11.37
CA ILE A 209 -0.45 -19.72 11.38
C ILE A 209 -1.40 -18.63 11.84
N THR A 210 -0.99 -17.93 12.89
CA THR A 210 -1.72 -16.76 13.42
C THR A 210 -1.07 -15.43 13.02
N ASP A 211 0.22 -15.44 12.71
CA ASP A 211 0.95 -14.28 12.19
C ASP A 211 1.73 -14.67 10.92
N TYR A 212 1.48 -13.96 9.83
CA TYR A 212 2.16 -14.16 8.54
C TYR A 212 3.38 -13.25 8.39
N GLY A 213 3.61 -12.33 9.32
CA GLY A 213 4.80 -11.48 9.38
C GLY A 213 4.48 -10.01 9.51
N THR A 214 5.37 -9.16 9.00
CA THR A 214 5.30 -7.71 9.15
C THR A 214 5.55 -6.98 7.84
N ILE A 215 4.97 -5.79 7.69
CA ILE A 215 5.29 -4.85 6.61
C ILE A 215 5.88 -3.59 7.23
N SER A 216 7.17 -3.38 7.01
CA SER A 216 7.86 -2.14 7.38
C SER A 216 7.86 -1.21 6.18
N SER A 217 7.39 0.02 6.34
CA SER A 217 7.31 1.01 5.27
C SER A 217 8.08 2.27 5.61
N THR A 218 8.61 2.92 4.58
CA THR A 218 9.25 4.22 4.66
C THR A 218 8.58 5.14 3.65
N ILE A 219 8.11 6.29 4.12
CA ILE A 219 7.59 7.39 3.32
C ILE A 219 8.60 8.53 3.41
N VAL A 220 9.02 9.06 2.26
CA VAL A 220 9.91 10.21 2.17
C VAL A 220 9.13 11.35 1.51
N ALA A 221 8.87 12.40 2.28
CA ALA A 221 8.31 13.65 1.80
C ALA A 221 9.45 14.65 1.58
N THR A 222 9.55 15.24 0.39
CA THR A 222 10.57 16.24 0.07
C THR A 222 9.91 17.54 -0.37
N ALA A 223 10.48 18.67 0.05
CA ALA A 223 10.08 19.97 -0.48
C ALA A 223 10.56 20.10 -1.92
N VAL A 224 9.65 20.49 -2.82
CA VAL A 224 9.98 20.98 -4.15
C VAL A 224 10.51 22.40 -3.98
N PRO A 225 11.77 22.69 -4.36
CA PRO A 225 12.27 24.05 -4.33
C PRO A 225 11.37 24.92 -5.21
N GLU A 226 10.73 25.94 -4.63
CA GLU A 226 10.01 26.91 -5.44
C GLU A 226 10.99 27.51 -6.46
N PRO A 227 10.61 27.66 -7.74
CA PRO A 227 11.41 28.40 -8.70
C PRO A 227 11.45 29.88 -8.28
N THR A 228 12.35 30.17 -7.34
CA THR A 228 13.01 31.43 -7.09
C THR A 228 12.10 32.65 -7.28
N THR A 229 11.25 32.93 -6.30
CA THR A 229 10.77 34.29 -6.03
C THR A 229 11.95 35.28 -6.06
N TYR A 230 13.15 34.85 -5.64
CA TYR A 230 14.39 35.62 -5.76
C TYR A 230 14.91 35.84 -7.19
N ALA A 231 14.73 34.91 -8.14
CA ALA A 231 15.16 35.10 -9.52
C ALA A 231 14.15 35.92 -10.31
N LEU A 232 12.85 35.78 -10.03
CA LEU A 232 11.81 36.67 -10.59
C LEU A 232 11.91 38.08 -10.01
N MET A 233 12.20 38.24 -8.71
CA MET A 233 12.52 39.56 -8.14
C MET A 233 13.83 40.11 -8.69
N GLY A 234 14.86 39.28 -8.85
CA GLY A 234 16.13 39.68 -9.46
C GLY A 234 15.98 40.15 -10.91
N LEU A 235 15.28 39.38 -11.74
CA LEU A 235 14.95 39.76 -13.12
C LEU A 235 14.02 40.98 -13.18
N GLY A 236 13.05 41.08 -12.27
CA GLY A 236 12.18 42.25 -12.14
C GLY A 236 12.96 43.52 -11.82
N LEU A 237 13.91 43.45 -10.87
CA LEU A 237 14.77 44.57 -10.50
C LEU A 237 15.73 44.97 -11.63
N VAL A 238 16.31 43.99 -12.33
CA VAL A 238 17.14 44.25 -13.53
C VAL A 238 16.32 44.90 -14.64
N GLY A 239 15.08 44.44 -14.86
CA GLY A 239 14.14 45.04 -15.82
C GLY A 239 13.79 46.49 -15.47
N ILE A 240 13.54 46.80 -14.20
CA ILE A 240 13.26 48.17 -13.72
C ILE A 240 14.50 49.08 -13.89
N PHE A 241 15.70 48.58 -13.57
CA PHE A 241 16.95 49.34 -13.76
C PHE A 241 17.26 49.63 -15.24
N ALA A 242 17.00 48.67 -16.13
CA ALA A 242 17.18 48.87 -17.57
C ALA A 242 16.16 49.89 -18.14
N ALA A 243 14.91 49.82 -17.67
CA ALA A 243 13.85 50.76 -18.06
C ALA A 243 14.09 52.18 -17.54
N SER A 244 14.59 52.35 -16.32
CA SER A 244 14.91 53.67 -15.75
C SER A 244 16.10 54.31 -16.45
N ARG A 245 17.15 53.54 -16.79
CA ARG A 245 18.31 54.03 -17.54
C ARG A 245 17.94 54.52 -18.94
N ARG A 246 16.98 53.86 -19.60
CA ARG A 246 16.49 54.29 -20.93
C ARG A 246 15.63 55.56 -20.90
N ARG A 247 15.05 55.92 -19.75
CA ARG A 247 14.31 57.19 -19.58
C ARG A 247 15.20 58.38 -19.20
N ALA A 248 16.40 58.12 -18.69
CA ALA A 248 17.36 59.13 -18.27
C ALA A 248 18.37 59.53 -19.37
N ALA A 249 18.38 58.79 -20.49
CA ALA A 249 19.13 59.10 -21.71
C ALA A 249 18.16 59.65 -22.78
#